data_AF-A0A178HN86-F1
#
_entry.id   AF-A0A178HN86-F1
#
_cell.length_a   1.000
_cell.length_b   1.000
_cell.length_c   1.000
_cell.angle_alpha   90.00
_cell.angle_beta   90.00
_cell.angle_gamma   90.00
#
_symmetry.space_group_name_H-M   'P 1'
#
loop_
_entity.id
_entity.type
_entity.pdbx_description
1 polymer ?
#
loop_
_entity_poly.entity_id
_entity_poly.type
_entity_poly.pdbx_seq_one_letter_code
_entity_poly.pdbx_strand_id
1 'polypeptide(L)'
;MKTHTRLGRLALIAAIGLTNILPATASPEGTWEIESRDSRYAVSLCGDGTQLCAELIWLGNGADNEQNMPYLNTLLIDRASPTKPGEWQGKLHLFGQTADGTITQVSPDQITLRGCVALVLCKSYQMYRFAE
;
A
#
# COMPACT_ATOMS: atom_id res chain seq x y z
N MET A 1 -22.53 26.77 -73.24
CA MET A 1 -21.84 25.47 -73.03
C MET A 1 -20.94 25.63 -71.81
N LYS A 2 -21.42 25.35 -70.58
CA LYS A 2 -21.08 24.21 -69.68
C LYS A 2 -20.74 24.86 -68.32
N THR A 3 -21.05 24.42 -67.10
CA THR A 3 -21.93 23.40 -66.48
C THR A 3 -21.94 23.78 -64.99
N HIS A 4 -23.07 23.56 -64.29
CA HIS A 4 -23.23 23.73 -62.84
C HIS A 4 -22.20 22.94 -62.01
N THR A 5 -21.94 23.34 -60.76
CA THR A 5 -21.88 22.39 -59.61
C THR A 5 -22.05 23.15 -58.28
N ARG A 6 -23.00 22.68 -57.47
CA ARG A 6 -23.26 23.08 -56.07
C ARG A 6 -22.51 22.16 -55.09
N LEU A 7 -22.50 22.59 -53.83
CA LEU A 7 -22.50 21.80 -52.58
C LEU A 7 -21.16 21.35 -51.99
N GLY A 8 -21.07 21.56 -50.66
CA GLY A 8 -20.16 20.84 -49.79
C GLY A 8 -19.92 21.52 -48.45
N ARG A 9 -20.94 21.64 -47.57
CA ARG A 9 -20.71 21.95 -46.16
C ARG A 9 -19.93 20.79 -45.53
N LEU A 10 -18.64 20.97 -45.27
CA LEU A 10 -17.85 20.07 -44.44
C LEU A 10 -17.99 20.53 -42.98
N ALA A 11 -18.92 19.92 -42.25
CA ALA A 11 -18.96 19.99 -40.80
C ALA A 11 -17.87 19.05 -40.24
N LEU A 12 -16.79 19.62 -39.74
CA LEU A 12 -15.70 18.89 -39.10
C LEU A 12 -16.13 18.56 -37.65
N ILE A 13 -16.64 17.34 -37.43
CA ILE A 13 -16.94 16.84 -36.08
C ILE A 13 -15.61 16.42 -35.45
N ALA A 14 -15.05 17.28 -34.60
CA ALA A 14 -13.90 16.94 -33.77
C ALA A 14 -14.34 15.99 -32.64
N ALA A 15 -14.07 14.70 -32.81
CA ALA A 15 -14.24 13.71 -31.75
C ALA A 15 -13.12 13.89 -30.71
N ILE A 16 -13.40 14.64 -29.63
CA ILE A 16 -12.52 14.73 -28.46
C ILE A 16 -12.63 13.40 -27.72
N GLY A 17 -11.63 12.54 -27.88
CA GLY A 17 -11.50 11.31 -27.11
C GLY A 17 -11.26 11.63 -25.64
N LEU A 18 -12.23 11.33 -24.79
CA LEU A 18 -12.09 11.36 -23.33
C LEU A 18 -11.17 10.19 -22.92
N THR A 19 -9.88 10.45 -22.80
CA THR A 19 -8.96 9.52 -22.11
C THR A 19 -9.25 9.62 -20.61
N ASN A 20 -9.92 8.61 -20.07
CA ASN A 20 -10.06 8.43 -18.63
C ASN A 20 -8.68 8.09 -18.05
N ILE A 21 -8.00 9.09 -17.48
CA ILE A 21 -6.82 8.87 -16.63
C ILE A 21 -7.38 8.43 -15.28
N LEU A 22 -7.47 7.11 -15.06
CA LEU A 22 -7.72 6.60 -13.72
C LEU A 22 -6.51 6.95 -12.86
N PRO A 23 -6.69 7.54 -11.65
CA PRO A 23 -5.57 7.76 -10.75
C PRO A 23 -4.96 6.40 -10.40
N ALA A 24 -3.71 6.20 -10.77
CA ALA A 24 -2.96 5.04 -10.32
C ALA A 24 -2.86 5.11 -8.79
N THR A 25 -3.34 4.10 -8.09
CA THR A 25 -3.04 3.94 -6.67
C THR A 25 -1.52 3.86 -6.53
N ALA A 26 -0.93 4.74 -5.73
CA ALA A 26 0.51 4.73 -5.49
C ALA A 26 0.94 3.35 -4.99
N SER A 27 2.13 2.89 -5.38
CA SER A 27 2.63 1.57 -4.92
C SER A 27 2.66 1.52 -3.38
N PRO A 28 2.23 0.40 -2.76
CA PRO A 28 2.38 0.20 -1.32
C PRO A 28 3.84 -0.02 -0.92
N GLU A 29 4.72 -0.31 -1.88
CA GLU A 29 6.13 -0.58 -1.63
C GLU A 29 6.87 0.67 -1.11
N GLY A 30 7.81 0.45 -0.21
CA GLY A 30 8.65 1.50 0.37
C GLY A 30 8.88 1.34 1.86
N THR A 31 9.51 2.34 2.47
CA THR A 31 9.77 2.38 3.90
C THR A 31 8.64 3.12 4.61
N TRP A 32 8.15 2.54 5.70
CA TRP A 32 7.04 3.09 6.49
C TRP A 32 7.45 3.24 7.95
N GLU A 33 7.35 4.45 8.49
CA GLU A 33 7.59 4.76 9.91
C GLU A 33 6.25 4.76 10.65
N ILE A 34 6.16 4.05 11.76
CA ILE A 34 4.96 4.09 12.62
C ILE A 34 4.79 5.49 13.25
N GLU A 35 3.56 5.89 13.57
CA GLU A 35 3.26 7.19 14.18
C GLU A 35 4.03 7.49 15.48
N SER A 36 4.37 6.48 16.27
CA SER A 36 5.22 6.63 17.48
C SER A 36 6.70 6.87 17.15
N ARG A 37 7.08 6.76 15.87
CA ARG A 37 8.43 6.97 15.32
C ARG A 37 9.50 6.07 15.92
N ASP A 38 9.09 4.94 16.46
CA ASP A 38 9.96 4.00 17.17
C ASP A 38 10.39 2.79 16.32
N SER A 39 9.77 2.62 15.14
CA SER A 39 10.04 1.50 14.23
C SER A 39 9.78 1.88 12.77
N ARG A 40 10.56 1.28 11.87
CA ARG A 40 10.36 1.38 10.42
C ARG A 40 10.34 0.02 9.77
N TYR A 41 9.54 -0.07 8.72
CA TYR A 41 9.28 -1.33 8.04
C TYR A 41 9.52 -1.16 6.54
N ALA A 42 10.27 -2.08 5.94
CA ALA A 42 10.37 -2.21 4.50
C ALA A 42 9.19 -3.04 4.00
N VAL A 43 8.31 -2.41 3.22
CA VAL A 43 7.15 -3.05 2.59
C VAL A 43 7.47 -3.32 1.13
N SER A 44 7.22 -4.54 0.68
CA SER A 44 7.45 -4.98 -0.70
C SER A 44 6.29 -5.83 -1.22
N LEU A 45 6.12 -5.86 -2.54
CA LEU A 45 5.31 -6.89 -3.18
C LEU A 45 6.14 -8.18 -3.28
N CYS A 46 5.51 -9.31 -2.95
CA CYS A 46 6.16 -10.62 -2.88
C CYS A 46 5.23 -11.74 -3.38
N GLY A 47 5.70 -12.99 -3.32
CA GLY A 47 4.93 -14.15 -3.76
C GLY A 47 4.64 -14.11 -5.27
N ASP A 48 3.36 -13.97 -5.63
CA ASP A 48 2.91 -13.82 -7.02
C ASP A 48 3.03 -12.38 -7.58
N GLY A 49 3.60 -11.46 -6.79
CA GLY A 49 3.74 -10.05 -7.14
C GLY A 49 2.55 -9.19 -6.74
N THR A 50 1.52 -9.75 -6.09
CA THR A 50 0.35 -9.01 -5.58
C THR A 50 0.24 -9.04 -4.06
N GLN A 51 0.94 -9.95 -3.41
CA GLN A 51 0.94 -10.13 -1.96
C GLN A 51 1.91 -9.16 -1.29
N LEU A 52 1.59 -8.70 -0.08
CA LEU A 52 2.46 -7.83 0.69
C LEU A 52 3.35 -8.59 1.67
N CYS A 53 4.60 -8.18 1.73
CA CYS A 53 5.58 -8.60 2.71
C CYS A 53 6.09 -7.36 3.47
N ALA A 54 6.34 -7.51 4.78
CA ALA A 54 6.85 -6.43 5.61
C ALA A 54 7.96 -6.91 6.56
N GLU A 55 9.13 -6.28 6.47
CA GLU A 55 10.31 -6.52 7.31
C GLU A 55 10.51 -5.36 8.28
N LEU A 56 10.82 -5.65 9.55
CA LEU A 56 11.24 -4.61 10.50
C LEU A 56 12.71 -4.26 10.26
N ILE A 57 12.99 -3.05 9.77
CA ILE A 57 14.34 -2.67 9.33
C ILE A 57 15.04 -1.65 10.25
N TRP A 58 14.29 -1.04 11.16
CA TRP A 58 14.85 -0.07 12.09
C TRP A 58 14.02 0.01 13.37
N LEU A 59 14.70 0.21 14.49
CA LEU A 59 14.15 0.48 15.81
C LEU A 59 14.83 1.74 16.37
N GLY A 60 14.07 2.56 17.09
CA GLY A 60 14.59 3.74 17.78
C GLY A 60 13.64 4.25 18.84
N ASN A 61 13.89 5.45 19.37
CA ASN A 61 13.11 6.04 20.47
C ASN A 61 12.90 5.10 21.67
N GLY A 62 13.89 4.27 21.99
CA GLY A 62 13.83 3.30 23.09
C GLY A 62 13.14 1.97 22.76
N ALA A 63 12.63 1.80 21.54
CA ALA A 63 12.20 0.49 21.05
C ALA A 63 13.38 -0.42 20.71
N ASP A 64 14.62 0.08 20.74
CA ASP A 64 15.84 -0.67 20.55
C ASP A 64 16.29 -1.43 21.81
N ASN A 65 15.40 -2.28 22.35
CA ASN A 65 15.60 -3.02 23.59
C ASN A 65 15.57 -4.54 23.39
N GLU A 66 15.94 -5.31 24.43
CA GLU A 66 16.05 -6.79 24.39
C GLU A 66 14.78 -7.50 23.91
N GLN A 67 13.60 -6.92 24.13
CA GLN A 67 12.33 -7.50 23.72
C GLN A 67 12.12 -7.40 22.20
N ASN A 68 12.53 -6.28 21.60
CA ASN A 68 12.27 -5.98 20.18
C ASN A 68 13.42 -6.38 19.27
N MET A 69 14.65 -6.37 19.77
CA MET A 69 15.85 -6.63 18.99
C MET A 69 15.89 -7.97 18.26
N PRO A 70 15.33 -9.07 18.81
CA PRO A 70 15.22 -10.34 18.10
C PRO A 70 14.39 -10.30 16.81
N TYR A 71 13.57 -9.25 16.62
CA TYR A 71 12.71 -9.07 15.46
C TYR A 71 13.31 -8.13 14.40
N LEU A 72 14.41 -7.43 14.72
CA LEU A 72 15.09 -6.57 13.76
C LEU A 72 15.64 -7.42 12.60
N ASN A 73 15.42 -6.94 11.37
CA ASN A 73 15.73 -7.63 10.10
C ASN A 73 15.01 -8.97 9.93
N THR A 74 13.79 -9.08 10.49
CA THR A 74 12.93 -10.24 10.31
C THR A 74 11.64 -9.89 9.59
N LEU A 75 11.15 -10.83 8.79
CA LEU A 75 9.89 -10.70 8.08
C LEU A 75 8.73 -10.92 9.07
N LEU A 76 7.99 -9.85 9.38
CA LEU A 76 6.87 -9.91 10.33
C LEU A 76 5.56 -10.26 9.64
N ILE A 77 5.44 -9.93 8.35
CA ILE A 77 4.29 -10.26 7.50
C ILE A 77 4.83 -10.97 6.28
N ASP A 78 4.49 -12.25 6.12
CA ASP A 78 4.78 -13.06 4.94
C ASP A 78 3.50 -13.22 4.11
N ARG A 79 3.52 -12.69 2.88
CA ARG A 79 2.50 -12.90 1.85
C ARG A 79 1.06 -12.59 2.30
N ALA A 80 0.81 -11.38 2.79
CA ALA A 80 -0.55 -10.88 2.99
C ALA A 80 -1.27 -10.75 1.64
N SER A 81 -2.41 -11.42 1.50
CA SER A 81 -3.16 -11.50 0.25
C SER A 81 -4.01 -10.26 0.02
N PRO A 82 -4.10 -9.74 -1.22
CA PRO A 82 -4.98 -8.62 -1.53
C PRO A 82 -6.45 -9.02 -1.34
N THR A 83 -7.24 -8.14 -0.73
CA THR A 83 -8.68 -8.35 -0.53
C THR A 83 -9.53 -7.42 -1.38
N LYS A 84 -9.03 -6.21 -1.65
CA LYS A 84 -9.60 -5.19 -2.54
C LYS A 84 -8.50 -4.17 -2.88
N PRO A 85 -8.71 -3.23 -3.82
CA PRO A 85 -7.71 -2.21 -4.13
C PRO A 85 -7.23 -1.47 -2.88
N GLY A 86 -5.92 -1.50 -2.63
CA GLY A 86 -5.29 -0.86 -1.47
C GLY A 86 -5.47 -1.58 -0.13
N GLU A 87 -5.95 -2.83 -0.10
CA GLU A 87 -6.08 -3.61 1.14
C GLU A 87 -5.51 -5.03 1.00
N TRP A 88 -4.79 -5.47 2.04
CA TRP A 88 -4.21 -6.80 2.15
C TRP A 88 -4.48 -7.40 3.53
N GLN A 89 -4.68 -8.71 3.60
CA GLN A 89 -4.88 -9.46 4.84
C GLN A 89 -3.89 -10.61 4.96
N GLY A 90 -3.32 -10.78 6.15
CA GLY A 90 -2.33 -11.81 6.41
C GLY A 90 -2.12 -12.03 7.90
N LYS A 91 -1.05 -12.74 8.24
CA LYS A 91 -0.64 -12.96 9.63
C LYS A 91 0.52 -12.03 9.97
N LEU A 92 0.42 -11.38 11.13
CA LEU A 92 1.51 -10.64 11.76
C LEU A 92 2.15 -11.52 12.82
N HIS A 93 3.45 -11.77 12.71
CA HIS A 93 4.23 -12.56 13.66
C HIS A 93 5.14 -11.63 14.47
N LEU A 94 4.84 -11.47 15.76
CA LEU A 94 5.62 -10.59 16.66
C LEU A 94 5.53 -11.12 18.11
N PHE A 95 6.61 -11.02 18.87
CA PHE A 95 6.67 -11.48 20.27
C PHE A 95 6.26 -12.96 20.49
N GLY A 96 6.52 -13.82 19.50
CA GLY A 96 6.09 -15.22 19.51
C GLY A 96 4.57 -15.41 19.40
N GLN A 97 3.83 -14.33 19.17
CA GLN A 97 2.39 -14.32 18.94
C GLN A 97 2.10 -14.17 17.45
N THR A 98 0.94 -14.67 17.05
CA THR A 98 0.42 -14.47 15.69
C THR A 98 -0.92 -13.76 15.80
N ALA A 99 -1.05 -12.63 15.10
CA ALA A 99 -2.29 -11.87 15.01
C ALA A 99 -2.80 -11.85 13.56
N ASP A 100 -4.12 -11.78 13.39
CA ASP A 100 -4.72 -11.45 12.10
C ASP A 100 -4.46 -9.98 11.80
N GLY A 101 -3.86 -9.69 10.64
CA GLY A 101 -3.46 -8.35 10.22
C GLY A 101 -4.24 -7.90 8.98
N THR A 102 -4.66 -6.64 8.97
CA THR A 102 -5.14 -5.96 7.75
C THR A 102 -4.29 -4.72 7.52
N ILE A 103 -3.68 -4.63 6.34
CA ILE A 103 -2.97 -3.43 5.86
C ILE A 103 -3.91 -2.70 4.90
N THR A 104 -4.10 -1.41 5.11
CA THR A 104 -4.87 -0.56 4.18
C THR A 104 -4.05 0.67 3.82
N GLN A 105 -3.83 0.89 2.53
CA GLN A 105 -3.23 2.11 2.01
C GLN A 105 -4.32 3.18 1.86
N VAL A 106 -4.27 4.19 2.72
CA VAL A 106 -5.30 5.23 2.80
C VAL A 106 -4.93 6.46 1.97
N SER A 107 -3.64 6.67 1.70
CA SER A 107 -3.13 7.70 0.79
C SER A 107 -1.77 7.28 0.21
N PRO A 108 -1.17 8.04 -0.72
CA PRO A 108 0.19 7.75 -1.21
C PRO A 108 1.24 7.63 -0.10
N ASP A 109 1.07 8.40 0.99
CA ASP A 109 2.06 8.53 2.06
C ASP A 109 1.56 8.02 3.42
N GLN A 110 0.46 7.27 3.43
CA GLN A 110 -0.08 6.69 4.65
C GLN A 110 -0.66 5.28 4.43
N ILE A 111 -0.25 4.36 5.31
CA ILE A 111 -0.88 3.05 5.49
C ILE A 111 -1.37 2.91 6.93
N THR A 112 -2.34 2.03 7.11
CA THR A 112 -2.80 1.58 8.42
C THR A 112 -2.57 0.09 8.56
N LEU A 113 -2.14 -0.34 9.74
CA LEU A 113 -2.03 -1.74 10.13
C LEU A 113 -3.00 -2.00 11.28
N ARG A 114 -3.98 -2.86 11.07
CA ARG A 114 -4.88 -3.35 12.12
C ARG A 114 -4.53 -4.80 12.45
N GLY A 115 -4.02 -5.04 13.66
CA GLY A 115 -3.78 -6.38 14.20
C GLY A 115 -4.87 -6.77 15.20
N CYS A 116 -5.40 -7.99 15.11
CA CYS A 116 -6.41 -8.52 16.04
C CYS A 116 -5.98 -9.88 16.60
N VAL A 117 -6.01 -10.03 17.93
CA VAL A 117 -5.80 -11.32 18.62
C VAL A 117 -7.17 -11.90 18.99
N ALA A 118 -7.37 -13.18 18.64
CA ALA A 118 -8.61 -13.93 18.89
C ALA A 118 -9.88 -13.19 18.43
N LEU A 119 -9.80 -12.39 17.36
CA LEU A 119 -10.88 -11.57 16.78
C LEU A 119 -11.48 -10.47 17.67
N VAL A 120 -11.17 -10.41 18.96
CA VAL A 120 -11.80 -9.48 19.92
C VAL A 120 -10.88 -8.33 20.29
N LEU A 121 -9.57 -8.57 20.39
CA LEU A 121 -8.61 -7.56 20.84
C LEU A 121 -7.85 -7.00 19.64
N CYS A 122 -8.33 -5.88 19.11
CA CYS A 122 -7.73 -5.20 17.96
C CYS A 122 -6.95 -3.95 18.35
N LYS A 123 -5.82 -3.72 17.69
CA LYS A 123 -5.04 -2.49 17.71
C LYS A 123 -4.81 -2.01 16.29
N SER A 124 -4.87 -0.70 16.11
CA SER A 124 -4.60 -0.04 14.83
C SER A 124 -3.40 0.86 14.97
N TYR A 125 -2.52 0.84 13.98
CA TYR A 125 -1.33 1.67 13.89
C TYR A 125 -1.38 2.46 12.60
N GLN A 126 -1.09 3.76 12.71
CA GLN A 126 -0.86 4.63 11.57
C GLN A 126 0.63 4.56 11.22
N MET A 127 0.93 4.49 9.93
CA MET A 127 2.31 4.51 9.44
C MET A 127 2.40 5.46 8.26
N TYR A 128 3.46 6.25 8.25
CA TYR A 128 3.70 7.28 7.26
C TYR A 128 4.90 6.89 6.41
N ARG A 129 4.84 7.21 5.13
CA ARG A 129 5.95 6.95 4.22
C ARG A 129 7.18 7.71 4.70
N PHE A 130 8.28 6.99 4.86
CA PHE A 130 9.56 7.54 5.24
C PHE A 130 10.38 7.80 3.97
N ALA A 131 10.69 9.07 3.73
CA ALA A 131 11.67 9.50 2.74
C ALA A 131 12.90 10.00 3.52
N GLU A 132 14.07 9.46 3.19
CA GLU A 132 15.37 9.90 3.74
C GLU A 132 15.74 11.33 3.32
#